data_AF-A0A6B0SWU0-F1
#
_entry.id   AF-A0A6B0SWU0-F1
#
_cell.length_a   1.000
_cell.length_b   1.000
_cell.length_c   1.000
_cell.angle_alpha   90.00
_cell.angle_beta   90.00
_cell.angle_gamma   90.00
#
_symmetry.space_group_name_H-M   'P 1'
#
loop_
_entity.id
_entity.type
_entity.pdbx_description
1 polymer ?
#
loop_
_entity_poly.entity_id
_entity_poly.type
_entity_poly.pdbx_seq_one_letter_code
_entity_poly.pdbx_strand_id
1 'polypeptide(L)'
;MTTKRLFRRPKHTEDVLGEITSGASTTEEVAEGLGNSRKTAMNKIHDGVILGLINREDGQLSVTEDARRVVQLQDLTPLREAFEKLPGVSKLLNQIQDDSVTFEEAGRLISFETKSGAAAEDTFRAYGSVYAHWISYLDLGTRSDGVLASSPEQVSVETEPLENPRGANCPRVAPEKVFELLPRISKADSREDLEASTEMSTKTVEKTLSTCYALGIADYTRTGPVVTDRGRELQQSSIGNRKKILAEELLKIPLVRAFCEEAPDEEFSAETVMNRVSEDHLKGWSEVTVQTRANRLIPWLTYTEIADDETHGELVLSAEPDEQAVTP
;
A
#
# COMPACT_ATOMS: atom_id res chain seq x y z
N MET A 1 23.07 -7.81 -20.80
CA MET A 1 21.89 -7.37 -21.56
C MET A 1 21.14 -6.37 -20.72
N THR A 2 21.10 -5.11 -21.13
CA THR A 2 20.32 -4.06 -20.45
C THR A 2 18.85 -4.26 -20.81
N THR A 3 18.04 -4.62 -19.82
CA THR A 3 16.59 -4.84 -20.00
C THR A 3 15.90 -3.51 -20.31
N LYS A 4 15.07 -3.46 -21.35
CA LYS A 4 14.39 -2.23 -21.81
C LYS A 4 13.06 -1.94 -21.08
N ARG A 5 12.91 -2.40 -19.84
CA ARG A 5 11.63 -2.33 -19.09
C ARG A 5 11.79 -1.54 -17.80
N LEU A 6 10.71 -0.94 -17.31
CA LEU A 6 10.74 -0.26 -16.02
C LEU A 6 10.69 -1.25 -14.85
N PHE A 7 11.32 -0.89 -13.74
CA PHE A 7 11.41 -1.71 -12.53
C PHE A 7 10.63 -1.13 -11.35
N ARG A 8 10.35 0.17 -11.37
CA ARG A 8 9.87 0.95 -10.24
C ARG A 8 8.68 1.82 -10.65
N ARG A 9 7.89 2.19 -9.63
CA ARG A 9 6.77 3.13 -9.75
C ARG A 9 7.29 4.55 -10.02
N PRO A 10 6.47 5.44 -10.63
CA PRO A 10 6.87 6.79 -11.04
C PRO A 10 7.59 7.62 -9.98
N LYS A 11 7.08 7.61 -8.74
CA LYS A 11 7.66 8.35 -7.62
C LYS A 11 9.17 8.11 -7.44
N HIS A 12 9.63 6.88 -7.66
CA HIS A 12 11.05 6.57 -7.51
C HIS A 12 11.92 7.18 -8.62
N THR A 13 11.36 7.35 -9.82
CA THR A 13 12.03 8.06 -10.91
C THR A 13 12.08 9.54 -10.59
N GLU A 14 10.99 10.14 -10.12
CA GLU A 14 10.97 11.55 -9.66
C GLU A 14 12.01 11.81 -8.55
N ASP A 15 12.04 10.96 -7.51
CA ASP A 15 13.00 11.05 -6.41
C ASP A 15 14.44 11.11 -6.95
N VAL A 16 14.79 10.20 -7.88
CA VAL A 16 16.13 10.16 -8.48
C VAL A 16 16.42 11.40 -9.34
N LEU A 17 15.45 11.84 -10.14
CA LEU A 17 15.62 13.06 -10.94
C LEU A 17 15.81 14.29 -10.05
N GLY A 18 15.12 14.36 -8.92
CA GLY A 18 15.28 15.40 -7.91
C GLY A 18 16.70 15.47 -7.35
N GLU A 19 17.27 14.33 -6.95
CA GLU A 19 18.65 14.26 -6.45
C GLU A 19 19.67 14.70 -7.51
N ILE A 20 19.56 14.19 -8.73
CA ILE A 20 20.51 14.52 -9.80
C ILE A 20 20.38 15.99 -10.21
N THR A 21 19.15 16.52 -10.24
CA THR A 21 18.90 17.95 -10.51
C THR A 21 19.46 18.84 -9.39
N SER A 22 19.49 18.35 -8.16
CA SER A 22 20.03 19.05 -6.98
C SER A 22 21.55 18.96 -6.86
N GLY A 23 22.21 18.17 -7.70
CA GLY A 23 23.67 18.13 -7.82
C GLY A 23 24.29 16.75 -7.68
N ALA A 24 23.52 15.68 -7.40
CA ALA A 24 24.06 14.33 -7.37
C ALA A 24 24.53 13.90 -8.76
N SER A 25 25.79 13.51 -8.88
CA SER A 25 26.48 13.19 -10.13
C SER A 25 26.92 11.73 -10.21
N THR A 26 26.82 10.97 -9.12
CA THR A 26 27.21 9.56 -9.06
C THR A 26 26.11 8.67 -8.47
N THR A 27 26.22 7.35 -8.65
CA THR A 27 25.26 6.41 -8.06
C THR A 27 25.33 6.43 -6.53
N GLU A 28 26.52 6.68 -5.99
CA GLU A 28 26.81 6.77 -4.56
C GLU A 28 26.13 8.00 -3.95
N GLU A 29 26.25 9.17 -4.58
CA GLU A 29 25.59 10.41 -4.12
C GLU A 29 24.06 10.28 -4.17
N VAL A 30 23.51 9.70 -5.25
CA VAL A 30 22.06 9.43 -5.33
C VAL A 30 21.63 8.42 -4.25
N ALA A 31 22.48 7.44 -3.92
CA ALA A 31 22.18 6.49 -2.86
C ALA A 31 22.13 7.16 -1.48
N GLU A 32 23.09 8.05 -1.21
CA GLU A 32 23.17 8.83 0.02
C GLU A 32 21.97 9.77 0.19
N GLY A 33 21.66 10.60 -0.83
CA GLY A 33 20.53 11.53 -0.79
C GLY A 33 19.19 10.84 -0.57
N LEU A 34 19.00 9.65 -1.17
CA LEU A 34 17.77 8.87 -1.01
C LEU A 34 17.78 7.91 0.20
N GLY A 35 18.84 7.88 1.02
CA GLY A 35 18.98 6.95 2.15
C GLY A 35 18.90 5.46 1.76
N ASN A 36 19.39 5.12 0.57
CA ASN A 36 19.30 3.77 -0.02
C ASN A 36 20.67 3.09 -0.13
N SER A 37 20.66 1.76 -0.25
CA SER A 37 21.88 1.06 -0.68
C SER A 37 22.22 1.39 -2.14
N ARG A 38 23.51 1.36 -2.49
CA ARG A 38 23.99 1.54 -3.86
C ARG A 38 23.25 0.68 -4.88
N LYS A 39 22.98 -0.58 -4.54
CA LYS A 39 22.23 -1.53 -5.39
C LYS A 39 20.79 -1.06 -5.62
N THR A 40 20.12 -0.57 -4.58
CA THR A 40 18.76 -0.03 -4.68
C THR A 40 18.73 1.25 -5.52
N ALA A 41 19.68 2.17 -5.32
CA ALA A 41 19.81 3.39 -6.11
C ALA A 41 20.03 3.07 -7.59
N MET A 42 20.93 2.13 -7.90
CA MET A 42 21.19 1.70 -9.28
C MET A 42 19.94 1.16 -9.98
N ASN A 43 19.08 0.43 -9.26
CA ASN A 43 17.79 -0.06 -9.79
C ASN A 43 16.76 1.05 -9.97
N LYS A 44 16.84 2.17 -9.23
CA LYS A 44 15.96 3.33 -9.42
C LYS A 44 16.45 4.22 -10.57
N ILE A 45 17.76 4.45 -10.66
CA ILE A 45 18.42 5.19 -11.76
C ILE A 45 18.12 4.54 -13.12
N HIS A 46 18.10 3.20 -13.15
CA HIS A 46 17.78 2.43 -14.35
C HIS A 46 16.57 2.97 -15.11
N ASP A 47 15.47 3.27 -14.41
CA ASP A 47 14.22 3.67 -15.06
C ASP A 47 14.32 5.06 -15.69
N GLY A 48 15.00 6.01 -15.04
CA GLY A 48 15.28 7.32 -15.63
C GLY A 48 16.20 7.25 -16.86
N VAL A 49 17.14 6.29 -16.89
CA VAL A 49 17.96 6.03 -18.09
C VAL A 49 17.12 5.42 -19.21
N ILE A 50 16.25 4.46 -18.91
CA ILE A 50 15.36 3.83 -19.90
C ILE A 50 14.38 4.84 -20.51
N LEU A 51 13.91 5.79 -19.71
CA LEU A 51 13.04 6.88 -20.15
C LEU A 51 13.81 8.01 -20.87
N GLY A 52 15.14 7.93 -21.00
CA GLY A 52 15.95 8.97 -21.65
C GLY A 52 16.02 10.29 -20.87
N LEU A 53 15.75 10.25 -19.56
CA LEU A 53 15.78 11.41 -18.66
C LEU A 53 17.13 11.56 -17.94
N ILE A 54 17.89 10.47 -17.86
CA ILE A 54 19.21 10.44 -17.24
C ILE A 54 20.22 9.96 -18.28
N ASN A 55 21.26 10.75 -18.49
CA ASN A 55 22.46 10.33 -19.19
C ASN A 55 23.43 9.67 -18.20
N ARG A 56 24.00 8.53 -18.60
CA ARG A 56 25.00 7.81 -17.82
C ARG A 56 26.23 7.52 -18.67
N GLU A 57 27.33 8.18 -18.35
CA GLU A 57 28.62 8.03 -19.04
C GLU A 57 29.72 7.80 -17.99
N ASP A 58 30.48 6.70 -18.12
CA ASP A 58 31.59 6.36 -17.23
C ASP A 58 31.30 6.45 -15.71
N GLY A 59 30.05 6.17 -15.32
CA GLY A 59 29.60 6.23 -13.92
C GLY A 59 29.12 7.60 -13.45
N GLN A 60 29.29 8.64 -14.27
CA GLN A 60 28.71 9.96 -14.07
C GLN A 60 27.25 9.98 -14.54
N LEU A 61 26.42 10.71 -13.80
CA LEU A 61 24.99 10.89 -14.02
C LEU A 61 24.71 12.36 -14.30
N SER A 62 23.88 12.61 -15.30
CA SER A 62 23.33 13.95 -15.54
C SER A 62 21.88 13.86 -16.02
N VAL A 63 21.08 14.86 -15.70
CA VAL A 63 19.69 14.98 -16.20
C VAL A 63 19.66 15.66 -17.55
N THR A 64 18.73 15.24 -18.41
CA THR A 64 18.41 15.96 -19.66
C THR A 64 17.60 17.24 -19.37
N GLU A 65 17.40 18.07 -20.39
CA GLU A 65 16.53 19.25 -20.25
C GLU A 65 15.07 18.85 -19.97
N ASP A 66 14.60 17.77 -20.58
CA ASP A 66 13.28 17.21 -20.33
C ASP A 66 13.10 16.76 -18.88
N ALA A 67 14.14 16.17 -18.28
CA ALA A 67 14.13 15.84 -16.86
C ALA A 67 14.06 17.07 -15.95
N ARG A 68 14.73 18.18 -16.32
CA ARG A 68 14.61 19.45 -15.58
C ARG A 68 13.20 20.01 -15.66
N ARG A 69 12.56 19.95 -16.83
CA ARG A 69 11.15 20.34 -17.00
C ARG A 69 10.21 19.53 -16.10
N VAL A 70 10.40 18.21 -16.05
CA VAL A 70 9.62 17.33 -15.17
C VAL A 70 9.77 17.73 -13.70
N VAL A 71 11.00 17.92 -13.20
CA VAL A 71 11.23 18.21 -11.78
C VAL A 71 10.88 19.65 -11.39
N GLN A 72 11.29 20.63 -12.20
CA GLN A 72 11.19 22.05 -11.83
C GLN A 72 9.86 22.68 -12.22
N LEU A 73 9.31 22.29 -13.37
CA LEU A 73 8.06 22.84 -13.90
C LEU A 73 6.86 21.93 -13.69
N GLN A 74 7.07 20.71 -13.18
CA GLN A 74 6.02 19.69 -13.02
C GLN A 74 5.32 19.37 -14.36
N ASP A 75 6.04 19.55 -15.47
CA ASP A 75 5.56 19.25 -16.81
C ASP A 75 5.82 17.77 -17.13
N LEU A 76 4.76 16.95 -17.07
CA LEU A 76 4.83 15.51 -17.32
C LEU A 76 4.84 15.14 -18.81
N THR A 77 4.72 16.12 -19.72
CA THR A 77 4.65 15.85 -21.17
C THR A 77 5.86 15.06 -21.67
N PRO A 78 7.12 15.42 -21.36
CA PRO A 78 8.28 14.66 -21.84
C PRO A 78 8.31 13.23 -21.29
N LEU A 79 7.87 13.05 -20.05
CA LEU A 79 7.83 11.77 -19.39
C LEU A 79 6.74 10.86 -20.00
N ARG A 80 5.59 11.42 -20.34
CA ARG A 80 4.51 10.74 -21.09
C ARG A 80 5.00 10.26 -22.45
N GLU A 81 5.60 11.15 -23.24
CA GLU A 81 6.12 10.81 -24.56
C GLU A 81 7.22 9.74 -24.52
N ALA A 82 8.10 9.79 -23.51
CA ALA A 82 9.12 8.77 -23.30
C ALA A 82 8.51 7.41 -22.92
N PHE A 83 7.51 7.42 -22.03
CA PHE A 83 6.83 6.21 -21.59
C PHE A 83 6.07 5.53 -22.73
N GLU A 84 5.32 6.29 -23.54
CA GLU A 84 4.56 5.76 -24.69
C GLU A 84 5.45 5.07 -25.74
N LYS A 85 6.73 5.45 -25.82
CA LYS A 85 7.74 4.85 -26.74
C LYS A 85 8.34 3.55 -26.21
N LEU A 86 8.08 3.16 -24.97
CA LEU A 86 8.65 1.94 -24.40
C LEU A 86 8.03 0.68 -25.04
N PRO A 87 8.80 -0.42 -25.19
CA PRO A 87 8.30 -1.65 -25.77
C PRO A 87 7.05 -2.17 -25.05
N GLY A 88 5.99 -2.39 -25.82
CA GLY A 88 4.71 -2.92 -25.34
C GLY A 88 3.73 -1.89 -24.78
N VAL A 89 4.15 -0.63 -24.52
CA VAL A 89 3.25 0.38 -23.95
C VAL A 89 2.13 0.74 -24.91
N SER A 90 2.44 1.07 -26.18
CA SER A 90 1.37 1.43 -27.13
C SER A 90 0.38 0.28 -27.35
N LYS A 91 0.84 -0.97 -27.33
CA LYS A 91 -0.05 -2.15 -27.42
C LYS A 91 -0.94 -2.27 -26.19
N LEU A 92 -0.38 -2.07 -25.00
CA LEU A 92 -1.13 -2.10 -23.75
C LEU A 92 -2.18 -0.98 -23.72
N LEU A 93 -1.79 0.24 -24.11
CA LEU A 93 -2.71 1.39 -24.19
C LEU A 93 -3.85 1.13 -25.18
N ASN A 94 -3.58 0.50 -26.32
CA ASN A 94 -4.63 0.12 -27.27
C ASN A 94 -5.55 -0.96 -26.69
N GLN A 95 -5.00 -1.97 -25.99
CA GLN A 95 -5.83 -3.02 -25.37
C GLN A 95 -6.80 -2.45 -24.35
N ILE A 96 -6.33 -1.51 -23.51
CA ILE A 96 -7.19 -0.93 -22.47
C ILE A 96 -8.28 0.02 -22.98
N GLN A 97 -8.21 0.44 -24.25
CA GLN A 97 -9.28 1.23 -24.88
C GLN A 97 -10.52 0.37 -25.14
N ASP A 98 -10.30 -0.87 -25.54
CA ASP A 98 -11.37 -1.79 -25.95
C ASP A 98 -11.96 -2.56 -24.74
N ASP A 99 -11.11 -2.97 -23.78
CA ASP A 99 -11.52 -3.70 -22.57
C ASP A 99 -10.51 -3.50 -21.43
N SER A 100 -10.92 -3.76 -20.19
CA SER A 100 -10.00 -3.79 -19.05
C SER A 100 -9.01 -4.96 -19.15
N VAL A 101 -7.81 -4.79 -18.58
CA VAL A 101 -6.73 -5.77 -18.63
C VAL A 101 -6.17 -6.00 -17.23
N THR A 102 -5.94 -7.24 -16.85
CA THR A 102 -5.31 -7.56 -15.55
C THR A 102 -3.81 -7.21 -15.54
N PHE A 103 -3.23 -7.00 -14.36
CA PHE A 103 -1.80 -6.76 -14.19
C PHE A 103 -0.97 -7.97 -14.63
N GLU A 104 -1.51 -9.17 -14.54
CA GLU A 104 -0.83 -10.34 -15.07
C GLU A 104 -0.76 -10.29 -16.60
N GLU A 105 -1.87 -10.02 -17.29
CA GLU A 105 -1.93 -9.91 -18.75
C GLU A 105 -1.05 -8.77 -19.27
N ALA A 106 -1.16 -7.59 -18.65
CA ALA A 106 -0.28 -6.47 -18.92
C ALA A 106 1.19 -6.87 -18.72
N GLY A 107 1.49 -7.59 -17.65
CA GLY A 107 2.82 -8.12 -17.35
C GLY A 107 3.35 -9.12 -18.38
N ARG A 108 2.50 -10.01 -18.88
CA ARG A 108 2.83 -10.97 -19.95
C ARG A 108 3.16 -10.26 -21.24
N LEU A 109 2.37 -9.26 -21.62
CA LEU A 109 2.62 -8.42 -22.80
C LEU A 109 3.97 -7.71 -22.67
N ILE A 110 4.21 -7.01 -21.56
CA ILE A 110 5.49 -6.33 -21.30
C ILE A 110 6.66 -7.31 -21.30
N SER A 111 6.52 -8.47 -20.65
CA SER A 111 7.55 -9.50 -20.63
C SER A 111 7.93 -9.96 -22.03
N PHE A 112 6.93 -10.19 -22.88
CA PHE A 112 7.10 -10.60 -24.27
C PHE A 112 7.81 -9.52 -25.10
N GLU A 113 7.31 -8.29 -25.06
CA GLU A 113 7.83 -7.16 -25.85
C GLU A 113 9.25 -6.76 -25.43
N THR A 114 9.59 -6.94 -24.15
CA THR A 114 10.91 -6.61 -23.60
C THR A 114 11.88 -7.79 -23.60
N LYS A 115 11.43 -8.98 -24.04
CA LYS A 115 12.20 -10.24 -24.06
C LYS A 115 12.83 -10.55 -22.70
N SER A 116 12.07 -10.37 -21.62
CA SER A 116 12.59 -10.46 -20.26
C SER A 116 12.97 -11.88 -19.82
N GLY A 117 12.41 -12.90 -20.49
CA GLY A 117 12.59 -14.31 -20.12
C GLY A 117 11.81 -14.75 -18.87
N ALA A 118 10.94 -13.90 -18.32
CA ALA A 118 10.08 -14.26 -17.21
C ALA A 118 9.08 -15.36 -17.61
N ALA A 119 8.87 -16.32 -16.72
CA ALA A 119 7.95 -17.46 -16.91
C ALA A 119 6.96 -17.65 -15.75
N ALA A 120 7.19 -17.00 -14.60
CA ALA A 120 6.34 -17.11 -13.42
C ALA A 120 5.25 -16.04 -13.39
N GLU A 121 4.04 -16.43 -13.01
CA GLU A 121 2.86 -15.56 -12.93
C GLU A 121 3.08 -14.34 -12.03
N ASP A 122 3.62 -14.54 -10.82
CA ASP A 122 3.97 -13.46 -9.88
C ASP A 122 4.90 -12.42 -10.50
N THR A 123 5.79 -12.87 -11.38
CA THR A 123 6.72 -11.96 -12.08
C THR A 123 5.96 -11.12 -13.11
N PHE A 124 4.98 -11.69 -13.82
CA PHE A 124 4.12 -10.94 -14.73
C PHE A 124 3.28 -9.93 -13.95
N ARG A 125 2.60 -10.34 -12.88
CA ARG A 125 1.81 -9.45 -12.04
C ARG A 125 2.64 -8.26 -11.51
N ALA A 126 3.89 -8.50 -11.09
CA ALA A 126 4.79 -7.44 -10.67
C ALA A 126 5.14 -6.47 -11.82
N TYR A 127 5.35 -6.97 -13.04
CA TYR A 127 5.64 -6.14 -14.20
C TYR A 127 4.43 -5.29 -14.60
N GLY A 128 3.25 -5.89 -14.73
CA GLY A 128 2.04 -5.14 -15.08
C GLY A 128 1.67 -4.12 -13.99
N SER A 129 1.87 -4.45 -12.71
CA SER A 129 1.67 -3.49 -11.63
C SER A 129 2.54 -2.24 -11.80
N VAL A 130 3.82 -2.39 -12.16
CA VAL A 130 4.70 -1.23 -12.43
C VAL A 130 4.12 -0.37 -13.55
N TYR A 131 3.76 -0.97 -14.68
CA TYR A 131 3.25 -0.24 -15.85
C TYR A 131 1.88 0.38 -15.61
N ALA A 132 1.00 -0.27 -14.84
CA ALA A 132 -0.28 0.30 -14.44
C ALA A 132 -0.11 1.57 -13.59
N HIS A 133 0.86 1.59 -12.66
CA HIS A 133 1.17 2.79 -11.89
C HIS A 133 1.67 3.93 -12.78
N TRP A 134 2.46 3.62 -13.81
CA TRP A 134 2.91 4.61 -14.79
C TRP A 134 1.77 5.16 -15.63
N ILE A 135 0.89 4.30 -16.15
CA ILE A 135 -0.27 4.70 -16.95
C ILE A 135 -1.21 5.61 -16.14
N SER A 136 -1.51 5.23 -14.90
CA SER A 136 -2.34 6.04 -14.00
C SER A 136 -1.70 7.37 -13.63
N TYR A 137 -0.40 7.39 -13.36
CA TYR A 137 0.31 8.63 -13.00
C TYR A 137 0.40 9.62 -14.17
N LEU A 138 0.48 9.12 -15.41
CA LEU A 138 0.56 9.94 -16.64
C LEU A 138 -0.81 10.29 -17.23
N ASP A 139 -1.90 9.97 -16.52
CA ASP A 139 -3.27 10.22 -16.96
C ASP A 139 -3.58 9.57 -18.33
N LEU A 140 -3.04 8.36 -18.53
CA LEU A 140 -3.18 7.54 -19.75
C LEU A 140 -4.24 6.44 -19.60
N GLY A 141 -4.78 6.29 -18.39
CA GLY A 141 -5.74 5.27 -18.02
C GLY A 141 -5.87 5.23 -16.50
N THR A 142 -6.76 4.39 -16.02
CA THR A 142 -6.99 4.18 -14.59
C THR A 142 -6.51 2.79 -14.18
N ARG A 143 -6.15 2.65 -12.90
CA ARG A 143 -5.84 1.36 -12.31
C ARG A 143 -6.65 1.20 -11.02
N SER A 144 -7.13 0.00 -10.80
CA SER A 144 -7.73 -0.43 -9.54
C SER A 144 -7.52 -1.94 -9.46
N ASP A 145 -7.06 -2.43 -8.32
CA ASP A 145 -7.37 -3.81 -7.92
C ASP A 145 -6.80 -4.91 -8.81
N GLY A 146 -5.58 -4.68 -9.31
CA GLY A 146 -4.95 -5.62 -10.22
C GLY A 146 -5.44 -5.50 -11.66
N VAL A 147 -6.27 -4.51 -11.97
CA VAL A 147 -6.82 -4.22 -13.30
C VAL A 147 -6.40 -2.82 -13.76
N LEU A 148 -6.24 -2.69 -15.06
CA LEU A 148 -5.88 -1.49 -15.79
C LEU A 148 -6.92 -1.27 -16.90
N ALA A 149 -7.48 -0.07 -16.99
CA ALA A 149 -8.50 0.27 -17.98
C ALA A 149 -8.29 1.68 -18.54
N SER A 150 -8.93 2.02 -19.66
CA SER A 150 -8.80 3.38 -20.21
C SER A 150 -9.58 4.43 -19.42
N SER A 151 -10.65 4.05 -18.72
CA SER A 151 -11.44 4.96 -17.90
C SER A 151 -11.98 4.31 -16.62
N PRO A 152 -12.28 5.10 -15.57
CA PRO A 152 -12.87 4.62 -14.31
C PRO A 152 -14.16 3.80 -14.49
N GLU A 153 -14.93 4.06 -15.53
CA GLU A 153 -16.20 3.39 -15.80
C GLU A 153 -16.02 1.98 -16.40
N GLN A 154 -14.88 1.72 -17.04
CA GLN A 154 -14.52 0.41 -17.59
C GLN A 154 -13.90 -0.52 -16.54
N VAL A 155 -13.34 0.06 -15.47
CA VAL A 155 -13.16 -0.69 -14.25
C VAL A 155 -14.58 -0.91 -13.73
N SER A 156 -15.10 -2.14 -13.77
CA SER A 156 -16.34 -2.40 -13.06
C SER A 156 -16.05 -2.17 -11.58
N VAL A 157 -16.30 -0.96 -11.10
CA VAL A 157 -16.20 -0.62 -9.69
C VAL A 157 -17.43 -1.21 -9.02
N GLU A 158 -17.47 -2.53 -8.91
CA GLU A 158 -17.68 -3.07 -7.59
C GLU A 158 -16.45 -2.60 -6.82
N THR A 159 -16.61 -1.55 -6.00
CA THR A 159 -15.59 -1.12 -5.04
C THR A 159 -14.94 -2.37 -4.48
N GLU A 160 -13.62 -2.52 -4.65
CA GLU A 160 -12.91 -3.70 -4.16
C GLU A 160 -13.45 -4.04 -2.77
N PRO A 161 -14.02 -5.24 -2.54
CA PRO A 161 -14.85 -5.47 -1.34
C PRO A 161 -14.11 -5.21 -0.03
N LEU A 162 -12.76 -5.18 -0.07
CA LEU A 162 -11.86 -5.21 1.08
C LEU A 162 -10.93 -3.98 1.20
N GLU A 163 -10.99 -2.97 0.31
CA GLU A 163 -10.18 -1.75 0.45
C GLU A 163 -10.68 -0.83 1.57
N ASN A 164 -9.76 -0.30 2.38
CA ASN A 164 -10.09 0.70 3.39
C ASN A 164 -9.69 2.10 2.91
N PRO A 165 -10.64 3.01 2.64
CA PRO A 165 -10.33 4.35 2.14
C PRO A 165 -9.57 5.22 3.15
N ARG A 166 -9.53 4.84 4.43
CA ARG A 166 -8.91 5.60 5.51
C ARG A 166 -7.49 5.16 5.85
N GLY A 167 -6.97 4.08 5.25
CA GLY A 167 -5.62 3.63 5.56
C GLY A 167 -5.37 2.17 5.26
N ALA A 168 -4.80 1.45 6.23
CA ALA A 168 -4.50 0.03 6.02
C ALA A 168 -5.78 -0.81 5.93
N ASN A 169 -5.85 -1.69 4.94
CA ASN A 169 -6.93 -2.69 4.79
C ASN A 169 -6.91 -3.74 5.92
N CYS A 170 -5.85 -3.81 6.72
CA CYS A 170 -5.71 -4.68 7.88
C CYS A 170 -4.87 -3.93 8.93
N PRO A 171 -5.20 -4.00 10.23
CA PRO A 171 -4.32 -3.50 11.28
C PRO A 171 -2.90 -4.05 11.12
N ARG A 172 -1.89 -3.19 11.27
CA ARG A 172 -0.47 -3.54 11.01
C ARG A 172 0.35 -3.78 12.26
N VAL A 173 -0.23 -3.48 13.42
CA VAL A 173 0.34 -3.63 14.76
C VAL A 173 -0.74 -4.16 15.71
N ALA A 174 -0.35 -4.71 16.85
CA ALA A 174 -1.28 -5.14 17.90
C ALA A 174 -1.92 -3.93 18.64
N PRO A 175 -3.08 -4.10 19.31
CA PRO A 175 -3.80 -3.03 19.99
C PRO A 175 -2.95 -2.21 20.97
N GLU A 176 -2.00 -2.84 21.67
CA GLU A 176 -1.13 -2.20 22.67
C GLU A 176 -0.31 -1.06 22.06
N LYS A 177 0.12 -1.22 20.80
CA LYS A 177 0.88 -0.20 20.09
C LYS A 177 0.04 1.02 19.75
N VAL A 178 -1.25 0.82 19.49
CA VAL A 178 -2.19 1.94 19.31
C VAL A 178 -2.35 2.71 20.62
N PHE A 179 -2.53 2.02 21.75
CA PHE A 179 -2.63 2.69 23.06
C PHE A 179 -1.34 3.39 23.50
N GLU A 180 -0.18 2.88 23.10
CA GLU A 180 1.11 3.51 23.39
C GLU A 180 1.31 4.81 22.58
N LEU A 181 0.91 4.83 21.30
CA LEU A 181 1.15 5.98 20.42
C LEU A 181 0.03 7.04 20.49
N LEU A 182 -1.24 6.64 20.61
CA LEU A 182 -2.38 7.53 20.50
C LEU A 182 -2.31 8.75 21.46
N PRO A 183 -1.92 8.63 22.75
CA PRO A 183 -1.76 9.77 23.66
C PRO A 183 -0.66 10.75 23.26
N ARG A 184 0.32 10.30 22.47
CA ARG A 184 1.44 11.12 21.98
C ARG A 184 1.05 11.92 20.75
N ILE A 185 0.18 11.39 19.89
CA ILE A 185 -0.35 12.10 18.71
C ILE A 185 -1.02 13.42 19.14
N SER A 186 -1.81 13.41 20.21
CA SER A 186 -2.49 14.62 20.73
C SER A 186 -1.53 15.73 21.18
N LYS A 187 -0.24 15.43 21.36
CA LYS A 187 0.78 16.33 21.94
C LYS A 187 1.90 16.67 20.97
N ALA A 188 1.91 16.05 19.79
CA ALA A 188 2.98 16.23 18.82
C ALA A 188 2.58 17.33 17.82
N ASP A 189 3.49 18.27 17.57
CA ASP A 189 3.30 19.35 16.61
C ASP A 189 3.66 18.91 15.18
N SER A 190 4.47 17.84 15.05
CA SER A 190 4.90 17.26 13.78
C SER A 190 5.08 15.74 13.88
N ARG A 191 5.35 15.09 12.75
CA ARG A 191 5.66 13.66 12.72
C ARG A 191 7.02 13.37 13.36
N GLU A 192 7.99 14.22 13.11
CA GLU A 192 9.34 14.14 13.67
C GLU A 192 9.29 14.24 15.20
N ASP A 193 8.47 15.15 15.73
CA ASP A 193 8.25 15.28 17.17
C ASP A 193 7.55 14.04 17.76
N LEU A 194 6.58 13.49 17.03
CA LEU A 194 5.92 12.24 17.44
C LEU A 194 6.92 11.08 17.50
N GLU A 195 7.77 10.93 16.50
CA GLU A 195 8.81 9.89 16.44
C GLU A 195 9.84 10.08 17.56
N ALA A 196 10.22 11.31 17.89
CA ALA A 196 11.11 11.61 19.01
C ALA A 196 10.46 11.36 20.39
N SER A 197 9.14 11.43 20.48
CA SER A 197 8.39 11.26 21.75
C SER A 197 8.21 9.81 22.20
N THR A 198 8.67 8.83 21.40
CA THR A 198 8.43 7.40 21.58
C THR A 198 9.71 6.58 21.42
N GLU A 199 9.81 5.46 22.14
CA GLU A 199 10.91 4.48 21.95
C GLU A 199 10.66 3.54 20.76
N MET A 200 9.59 3.78 19.99
CA MET A 200 9.25 2.98 18.82
C MET A 200 10.18 3.36 17.67
N SER A 201 10.65 2.37 16.90
CA SER A 201 11.32 2.67 15.63
C SER A 201 10.40 3.47 14.69
N THR A 202 10.95 4.33 13.83
CA THR A 202 10.22 5.06 12.79
C THR A 202 9.27 4.15 11.99
N LYS A 203 9.72 2.94 11.65
CA LYS A 203 8.91 1.94 10.94
C LYS A 203 7.70 1.46 11.77
N THR A 204 7.86 1.31 13.08
CA THR A 204 6.76 0.94 13.97
C THR A 204 5.79 2.10 14.11
N VAL A 205 6.28 3.34 14.26
CA VAL A 205 5.43 4.55 14.30
C VAL A 205 4.58 4.65 13.02
N GLU A 206 5.18 4.46 11.85
CA GLU A 206 4.47 4.48 10.57
C GLU A 206 3.34 3.43 10.51
N LYS A 207 3.63 2.19 10.93
CA LYS A 207 2.63 1.12 10.94
C LYS A 207 1.51 1.38 11.94
N THR A 208 1.84 1.92 13.12
CA THR A 208 0.86 2.27 14.14
C THR A 208 -0.03 3.41 13.66
N LEU A 209 0.54 4.49 13.10
CA LEU A 209 -0.24 5.58 12.49
C LEU A 209 -1.18 5.07 11.39
N SER A 210 -0.66 4.23 10.49
CA SER A 210 -1.46 3.61 9.43
C SER A 210 -2.62 2.77 9.97
N THR A 211 -2.48 2.18 11.15
CA THR A 211 -3.55 1.44 11.85
C THR A 211 -4.54 2.41 12.52
N CYS A 212 -4.05 3.48 13.16
CA CYS A 212 -4.91 4.52 13.74
C CYS A 212 -5.80 5.20 12.67
N TYR A 213 -5.26 5.47 11.49
CA TYR A 213 -6.02 6.03 10.37
C TYR A 213 -7.06 5.04 9.85
N ALA A 214 -6.68 3.76 9.70
CA ALA A 214 -7.60 2.71 9.29
C ALA A 214 -8.82 2.59 10.21
N LEU A 215 -8.61 2.78 11.52
CA LEU A 215 -9.65 2.76 12.56
C LEU A 215 -10.38 4.10 12.71
N GLY A 216 -10.00 5.16 11.99
CA GLY A 216 -10.62 6.48 12.09
C GLY A 216 -10.41 7.18 13.45
N ILE A 217 -9.44 6.73 14.25
CA ILE A 217 -9.11 7.33 15.57
C ILE A 217 -8.00 8.40 15.47
N ALA A 218 -7.35 8.48 14.32
CA ALA A 218 -6.47 9.58 13.94
C ALA A 218 -6.67 9.90 12.46
N ASP A 219 -6.26 11.09 12.03
CA ASP A 219 -6.23 11.52 10.63
C ASP A 219 -4.84 12.06 10.26
N TYR A 220 -4.53 11.98 8.98
CA TYR A 220 -3.35 12.64 8.42
C TYR A 220 -3.71 14.03 7.90
N THR A 221 -3.01 15.05 8.39
CA THR A 221 -3.15 16.43 7.91
C THR A 221 -1.83 16.93 7.31
N ARG A 222 -1.88 18.09 6.64
CA ARG A 222 -0.69 18.74 6.07
C ARG A 222 0.39 19.03 7.11
N THR A 223 0.01 19.26 8.37
CA THR A 223 0.93 19.59 9.47
C THR A 223 1.34 18.38 10.29
N GLY A 224 0.73 17.20 10.06
CA GLY A 224 1.04 15.98 10.79
C GLY A 224 -0.19 15.17 11.20
N PRO A 225 0.02 14.09 11.96
CA PRO A 225 -1.06 13.26 12.50
C PRO A 225 -1.87 14.03 13.54
N VAL A 226 -3.20 13.92 13.50
CA VAL A 226 -4.11 14.50 14.50
C VAL A 226 -5.06 13.46 15.05
N VAL A 227 -5.46 13.59 16.32
CA VAL A 227 -6.46 12.68 16.94
C VAL A 227 -7.86 13.15 16.59
N THR A 228 -8.71 12.23 16.12
CA THR A 228 -10.13 12.50 15.82
C THR A 228 -10.97 12.59 17.09
N ASP A 229 -12.24 13.01 16.98
CA ASP A 229 -13.16 12.95 18.11
C ASP A 229 -13.30 11.53 18.66
N ARG A 230 -13.34 10.53 17.78
CA ARG A 230 -13.40 9.12 18.14
C ARG A 230 -12.13 8.66 18.87
N GLY A 231 -10.96 9.13 18.43
CA GLY A 231 -9.71 8.87 19.13
C GLY A 231 -9.64 9.52 20.52
N ARG A 232 -10.21 10.71 20.70
CA ARG A 232 -10.33 11.37 22.01
C ARG A 232 -11.26 10.61 22.95
N GLU A 233 -12.42 10.18 22.45
CA GLU A 233 -13.36 9.33 23.20
C GLU A 233 -12.69 8.03 23.66
N LEU A 234 -11.94 7.37 22.77
CA LEU A 234 -11.19 6.16 23.08
C LEU A 234 -10.17 6.39 24.21
N GLN A 235 -9.43 7.51 24.17
CA GLN A 235 -8.46 7.86 25.22
C GLN A 235 -9.12 8.04 26.60
N GLN A 236 -10.32 8.63 26.65
CA GLN A 236 -11.00 8.99 27.89
C GLN A 236 -11.90 7.88 28.45
N SER A 237 -12.16 6.85 27.66
CA SER A 237 -13.05 5.74 28.01
C SER A 237 -12.44 4.74 28.98
N SER A 238 -13.31 4.05 29.73
CA SER A 238 -12.96 2.86 30.53
C SER A 238 -12.50 1.70 29.62
N ILE A 239 -11.85 0.68 30.20
CA ILE A 239 -11.34 -0.46 29.41
C ILE A 239 -12.46 -1.15 28.61
N GLY A 240 -13.61 -1.44 29.22
CA GLY A 240 -14.75 -2.05 28.52
C GLY A 240 -15.28 -1.18 27.37
N ASN A 241 -15.41 0.13 27.59
CA ASN A 241 -15.83 1.05 26.54
C ASN A 241 -14.79 1.17 25.41
N ARG A 242 -13.48 1.08 25.72
CA ARG A 242 -12.43 1.06 24.70
C ARG A 242 -12.53 -0.16 23.79
N LYS A 243 -12.82 -1.34 24.35
CA LYS A 243 -13.05 -2.57 23.57
C LYS A 243 -14.23 -2.38 22.62
N LYS A 244 -15.37 -1.91 23.13
CA LYS A 244 -16.57 -1.64 22.32
C LYS A 244 -16.30 -0.65 21.18
N ILE A 245 -15.66 0.48 21.49
CA ILE A 245 -15.29 1.50 20.48
C ILE A 245 -14.43 0.88 19.38
N LEU A 246 -13.40 0.12 19.77
CA LEU A 246 -12.49 -0.50 18.80
C LEU A 246 -13.16 -1.62 18.02
N ALA A 247 -14.07 -2.40 18.61
CA ALA A 247 -14.85 -3.39 17.89
C ALA A 247 -15.68 -2.73 16.77
N GLU A 248 -16.41 -1.66 17.10
CA GLU A 248 -17.21 -0.89 16.15
C GLU A 248 -16.37 -0.30 15.01
N GLU A 249 -15.18 0.26 15.31
CA GLU A 249 -14.30 0.80 14.26
C GLU A 249 -13.58 -0.29 13.46
N LEU A 250 -13.25 -1.42 14.08
CA LEU A 250 -12.58 -2.53 13.41
C LEU A 250 -13.52 -3.19 12.39
N LEU A 251 -14.80 -3.36 12.72
CA LEU A 251 -15.83 -3.89 11.81
C LEU A 251 -16.15 -2.96 10.63
N LYS A 252 -15.75 -1.68 10.68
CA LYS A 252 -15.82 -0.77 9.52
C LYS A 252 -14.70 -1.01 8.51
N ILE A 253 -13.64 -1.74 8.88
CA ILE A 253 -12.58 -2.13 7.96
C ILE A 253 -13.12 -3.27 7.07
N PRO A 254 -13.20 -3.09 5.75
CA PRO A 254 -13.95 -4.04 4.92
C PRO A 254 -13.35 -5.46 4.90
N LEU A 255 -12.03 -5.61 5.04
CA LEU A 255 -11.38 -6.91 5.26
C LEU A 255 -11.88 -7.62 6.53
N VAL A 256 -12.01 -6.88 7.63
CA VAL A 256 -12.40 -7.47 8.92
C VAL A 256 -13.86 -7.91 8.84
N ARG A 257 -14.71 -7.08 8.24
CA ARG A 257 -16.11 -7.45 8.01
C ARG A 257 -16.22 -8.74 7.20
N ALA A 258 -15.55 -8.82 6.06
CA ALA A 258 -15.53 -10.04 5.24
C ALA A 258 -14.99 -11.26 6.00
N PHE A 259 -13.95 -11.06 6.82
CA PHE A 259 -13.44 -12.12 7.68
C PHE A 259 -14.50 -12.61 8.68
N CYS A 260 -15.26 -11.72 9.30
CA CYS A 260 -16.31 -12.10 10.23
C CYS A 260 -17.51 -12.74 9.53
N GLU A 261 -17.82 -12.34 8.29
CA GLU A 261 -18.89 -12.93 7.47
C GLU A 261 -18.55 -14.36 7.02
N GLU A 262 -17.27 -14.65 6.76
CA GLU A 262 -16.78 -15.99 6.34
C GLU A 262 -16.37 -16.90 7.52
N ALA A 263 -16.29 -16.36 8.73
CA ALA A 263 -15.97 -17.13 9.93
C ALA A 263 -17.19 -17.99 10.33
N PRO A 264 -17.03 -19.30 10.54
CA PRO A 264 -18.12 -20.14 11.02
C PRO A 264 -18.44 -19.84 12.49
N ASP A 265 -19.65 -20.19 12.92
CA ASP A 265 -20.09 -20.10 14.32
C ASP A 265 -19.34 -21.10 15.24
N GLU A 266 -18.72 -22.13 14.66
CA GLU A 266 -17.91 -23.13 15.35
C GLU A 266 -16.42 -22.74 15.38
N GLU A 267 -15.59 -23.50 16.08
CA GLU A 267 -14.14 -23.30 16.16
C GLU A 267 -13.48 -23.24 14.76
N PHE A 268 -12.66 -22.22 14.53
CA PHE A 268 -12.00 -21.99 13.24
C PHE A 268 -10.55 -21.51 13.36
N SER A 269 -9.75 -21.89 12.38
CA SER A 269 -8.43 -21.30 12.17
C SER A 269 -8.54 -19.98 11.42
N ALA A 270 -7.91 -18.92 11.97
CA ALA A 270 -7.87 -17.61 11.32
C ALA A 270 -7.19 -17.65 9.94
N GLU A 271 -6.20 -18.52 9.74
CA GLU A 271 -5.56 -18.70 8.43
C GLU A 271 -6.54 -19.32 7.42
N THR A 272 -7.38 -20.26 7.86
CA THR A 272 -8.38 -20.90 7.01
C THR A 272 -9.46 -19.91 6.56
N VAL A 273 -9.99 -19.11 7.49
CA VAL A 273 -10.98 -18.07 7.15
C VAL A 273 -10.37 -17.01 6.24
N MET A 274 -9.13 -16.57 6.52
CA MET A 274 -8.46 -15.58 5.68
C MET A 274 -8.12 -16.11 4.27
N ASN A 275 -7.90 -17.42 4.11
CA ASN A 275 -7.79 -18.07 2.80
C ASN A 275 -9.12 -18.01 2.04
N ARG A 276 -10.25 -18.32 2.69
CA ARG A 276 -11.60 -18.19 2.08
C ARG A 276 -11.87 -16.76 1.62
N VAL A 277 -11.65 -15.78 2.50
CA VAL A 277 -11.74 -14.34 2.14
C VAL A 277 -10.85 -13.99 0.95
N SER A 278 -9.65 -14.59 0.85
CA SER A 278 -8.76 -14.37 -0.30
C SER A 278 -9.31 -14.97 -1.60
N GLU A 279 -9.95 -16.13 -1.53
CA GLU A 279 -10.56 -16.83 -2.67
C GLU A 279 -11.87 -16.15 -3.11
N ASP A 280 -12.80 -15.92 -2.17
CA ASP A 280 -14.15 -15.41 -2.43
C ASP A 280 -14.15 -13.95 -2.91
N HIS A 281 -13.18 -13.16 -2.44
CA HIS A 281 -12.98 -11.79 -2.93
C HIS A 281 -11.89 -11.67 -4.01
N LEU A 282 -11.54 -12.80 -4.66
CA LEU A 282 -10.62 -12.89 -5.80
C LEU A 282 -9.27 -12.18 -5.59
N LYS A 283 -8.77 -12.20 -4.35
CA LYS A 283 -7.54 -11.49 -3.97
C LYS A 283 -6.27 -12.21 -4.38
N GLY A 284 -6.32 -13.55 -4.46
CA GLY A 284 -5.19 -14.39 -4.85
C GLY A 284 -3.93 -14.11 -4.00
N TRP A 285 -4.11 -13.91 -2.70
CA TRP A 285 -2.98 -13.68 -1.80
C TRP A 285 -2.12 -14.95 -1.69
N SER A 286 -0.80 -14.76 -1.63
CA SER A 286 0.10 -15.85 -1.29
C SER A 286 -0.15 -16.35 0.14
N GLU A 287 0.19 -17.61 0.40
CA GLU A 287 0.11 -18.23 1.73
C GLU A 287 0.75 -17.36 2.82
N VAL A 288 1.93 -16.80 2.54
CA VAL A 288 2.63 -15.88 3.45
C VAL A 288 1.81 -14.62 3.73
N THR A 289 1.09 -14.09 2.75
CA THR A 289 0.24 -12.90 2.91
C THR A 289 -0.99 -13.22 3.75
N VAL A 290 -1.62 -14.37 3.50
CA VAL A 290 -2.75 -14.88 4.29
C VAL A 290 -2.33 -15.04 5.74
N GLN A 291 -1.26 -15.79 6.00
CA GLN A 291 -0.72 -16.00 7.33
C GLN A 291 -0.37 -14.66 8.02
N THR A 292 0.25 -13.74 7.30
CA THR A 292 0.57 -12.41 7.85
C THR A 292 -0.68 -11.63 8.25
N ARG A 293 -1.77 -11.70 7.47
CA ARG A 293 -3.02 -11.00 7.76
C ARG A 293 -3.77 -11.66 8.92
N ALA A 294 -3.89 -13.00 8.91
CA ALA A 294 -4.49 -13.76 9.99
C ALA A 294 -3.80 -13.47 11.34
N ASN A 295 -2.46 -13.60 11.39
CA ASN A 295 -1.67 -13.34 12.60
C ASN A 295 -1.77 -11.90 13.11
N ARG A 296 -2.05 -10.93 12.23
CA ARG A 296 -2.29 -9.54 12.63
C ARG A 296 -3.69 -9.33 13.16
N LEU A 297 -4.67 -10.09 12.69
CA LEU A 297 -6.07 -9.91 13.03
C LEU A 297 -6.41 -10.58 14.38
N ILE A 298 -5.81 -11.74 14.69
CA ILE A 298 -6.05 -12.47 15.95
C ILE A 298 -5.97 -11.55 17.19
N PRO A 299 -4.88 -10.78 17.44
CA PRO A 299 -4.81 -9.95 18.64
C PRO A 299 -5.90 -8.86 18.70
N TRP A 300 -6.40 -8.42 17.56
CA TRP A 300 -7.49 -7.45 17.50
C TRP A 300 -8.84 -8.09 17.83
N LEU A 301 -9.15 -9.23 17.24
CA LEU A 301 -10.40 -9.95 17.50
C LEU A 301 -10.51 -10.34 18.98
N THR A 302 -9.44 -10.89 19.55
CA THR A 302 -9.39 -11.28 20.96
C THR A 302 -9.44 -10.07 21.90
N TYR A 303 -8.72 -8.98 21.60
CA TYR A 303 -8.77 -7.78 22.44
C TYR A 303 -10.16 -7.13 22.45
N THR A 304 -10.80 -7.08 21.29
CA THR A 304 -12.12 -6.46 21.10
C THR A 304 -13.29 -7.37 21.47
N GLU A 305 -13.02 -8.62 21.86
CA GLU A 305 -14.05 -9.62 22.20
C GLU A 305 -15.03 -9.87 21.03
N ILE A 306 -14.52 -9.78 19.79
CA ILE A 306 -15.25 -10.23 18.59
C ILE A 306 -15.12 -11.75 18.44
N ALA A 307 -13.97 -12.30 18.86
CA ALA A 307 -13.75 -13.72 18.91
C ALA A 307 -12.96 -14.09 20.16
N ASP A 308 -13.26 -15.25 20.73
CA ASP A 308 -12.57 -15.84 21.87
C ASP A 308 -11.47 -16.79 21.38
N ASP A 309 -10.31 -16.77 22.05
CA ASP A 309 -9.19 -17.70 21.81
C ASP A 309 -9.35 -18.91 22.74
N GLU A 310 -9.84 -20.02 22.20
CA GLU A 310 -10.08 -21.24 23.00
C GLU A 310 -8.81 -22.11 23.06
N THR A 311 -8.09 -22.25 21.94
CA THR A 311 -6.96 -23.17 21.83
C THR A 311 -5.94 -22.78 20.74
N HIS A 312 -4.71 -22.42 21.13
CA HIS A 312 -3.49 -22.36 20.28
C HIS A 312 -3.70 -22.01 18.79
N GLY A 313 -4.44 -20.93 18.49
CA GLY A 313 -4.65 -20.42 17.12
C GLY A 313 -6.01 -20.74 16.50
N GLU A 314 -6.91 -21.38 17.24
CA GLU A 314 -8.31 -21.58 16.90
C GLU A 314 -9.20 -20.59 17.67
N LEU A 315 -10.15 -19.99 16.95
CA LEU A 315 -11.04 -18.93 17.42
C LEU A 315 -12.50 -19.37 17.34
N VAL A 316 -13.35 -18.81 18.18
CA VAL A 316 -14.81 -18.92 18.09
C VAL A 316 -15.40 -17.50 18.07
N LEU A 317 -16.34 -17.20 17.17
CA LEU A 317 -17.02 -15.91 17.18
C LEU A 317 -17.82 -15.75 18.48
N SER A 318 -17.61 -14.65 19.17
CA SER A 318 -18.37 -14.35 20.38
C SER A 318 -19.82 -14.05 19.97
N ALA A 319 -20.80 -14.67 20.64
CA ALA A 319 -22.20 -14.32 20.43
C ALA A 319 -22.40 -12.81 20.66
N GLU A 320 -23.24 -12.15 19.85
CA GLU A 320 -23.47 -10.70 19.89
C GLU A 320 -23.48 -10.16 21.33
N PRO A 321 -22.88 -9.00 21.61
CA PRO A 321 -22.80 -8.47 22.96
C PRO A 321 -24.21 -8.28 23.51
N ASP A 322 -24.56 -9.15 24.46
CA ASP A 322 -25.85 -9.20 25.12
C ASP A 322 -26.20 -7.81 25.68
N GLU A 323 -27.22 -7.16 25.12
CA GLU A 323 -27.73 -5.87 25.60
C GLU A 323 -28.37 -5.95 27.01
N GLN A 324 -28.25 -7.10 27.69
CA GLN A 324 -28.88 -7.36 28.98
C GLN A 324 -27.90 -7.43 30.15
N ALA A 325 -27.29 -6.28 30.49
CA ALA A 325 -26.84 -6.04 31.86
C ALA A 325 -26.74 -4.54 32.21
N VAL A 326 -27.77 -3.76 31.89
CA VAL A 326 -28.01 -2.48 32.58
C VAL A 326 -29.47 -2.43 33.01
N THR A 327 -29.75 -2.95 34.20
CA THR A 327 -30.94 -2.58 34.98
C THR A 327 -30.44 -1.80 36.21
N PRO A 328 -31.16 -0.75 36.64
CA PRO A 328 -30.59 0.48 37.23
C PRO A 328 -30.05 0.37 38.65
#